data_AF-A0A356VZB4-F1
#
_entry.id   AF-A0A356VZB4-F1
#
_cell.length_a   1.000
_cell.length_b   1.000
_cell.length_c   1.000
_cell.angle_alpha   90.00
_cell.angle_beta   90.00
_cell.angle_gamma   90.00
#
_symmetry.space_group_name_H-M   'P 1'
#
loop_
_entity.id
_entity.type
_entity.pdbx_description
1 polymer ?
#
loop_
_entity_poly.entity_id
_entity_poly.type
_entity_poly.pdbx_seq_one_letter_code
_entity_poly.pdbx_strand_id
1 'polypeptide(L)'
;MITVAGKRPDSGTLAGFADGSLKRNILSAMETSTQRYAFDTAAQLEFELALRQATVEAAHRLYGSGLRFAVFRDAAANPAYWNVTRDGGFSLKRGAPPARAILDIFENGSAYATECATAMMIVLYGALVKVYGEARFNRLFPQIELMNWHRLDPRLQSFGSLERK
;
A
#
# COMPACT_ATOMS: atom_id res chain seq x y z
N MET A 1 -22.34 -2.48 5.75
CA MET A 1 -22.91 -3.80 5.35
C MET A 1 -21.93 -4.52 4.43
N ILE A 2 -21.54 -5.75 4.78
CA ILE A 2 -20.63 -6.59 3.98
C ILE A 2 -21.44 -7.68 3.26
N THR A 3 -21.19 -7.89 1.97
CA THR A 3 -21.74 -9.01 1.19
C THR A 3 -20.63 -9.74 0.42
N VAL A 4 -20.78 -11.06 0.29
CA VAL A 4 -19.91 -11.96 -0.50
C VAL A 4 -20.81 -12.77 -1.44
N ALA A 5 -20.54 -12.73 -2.74
CA ALA A 5 -21.40 -13.34 -3.77
C ALA A 5 -22.89 -12.94 -3.62
N GLY A 6 -23.14 -11.67 -3.26
CA GLY A 6 -24.48 -11.12 -3.04
C GLY A 6 -25.16 -11.54 -1.74
N LYS A 7 -24.53 -12.38 -0.90
CA LYS A 7 -25.08 -12.86 0.38
C LYS A 7 -24.34 -12.23 1.56
N ARG A 8 -24.99 -12.14 2.71
CA ARG A 8 -24.27 -11.81 3.95
C ARG A 8 -23.30 -12.95 4.27
N PRO A 9 -22.01 -12.69 4.52
CA PRO A 9 -21.08 -13.75 4.87
C PRO A 9 -21.55 -14.48 6.13
N ASP A 10 -21.41 -15.80 6.13
CA ASP A 10 -21.75 -16.60 7.31
C ASP A 10 -20.71 -16.43 8.42
N SER A 11 -21.08 -16.84 9.64
CA SER A 11 -20.22 -16.72 10.81
C SER A 11 -18.90 -17.47 10.64
N GLY A 12 -18.87 -18.56 9.86
CA GLY A 12 -17.68 -19.38 9.60
C GLY A 12 -16.65 -18.69 8.72
N THR A 13 -17.10 -17.95 7.70
CA THR A 13 -16.25 -17.11 6.83
C THR A 13 -15.57 -15.99 7.62
N LEU A 14 -16.17 -15.57 8.74
CA LEU A 14 -15.71 -14.47 9.59
C LEU A 14 -14.96 -14.95 10.85
N ALA A 15 -15.13 -16.22 11.24
CA ALA A 15 -14.56 -16.82 12.45
C ALA A 15 -13.11 -17.31 12.28
N GLY A 16 -12.56 -17.26 11.06
CA GLY A 16 -11.18 -17.69 10.79
C GLY A 16 -10.08 -16.79 11.35
N PHE A 17 -10.43 -15.68 12.01
CA PHE A 17 -9.47 -14.73 12.57
C PHE A 17 -9.44 -14.83 14.09
N ALA A 18 -8.23 -14.96 14.66
CA ALA A 18 -8.03 -14.99 16.10
C ALA A 18 -8.66 -13.75 16.77
N ASP A 19 -9.30 -13.97 17.93
CA ASP A 19 -9.90 -12.91 18.71
C ASP A 19 -8.85 -11.85 19.10
N GLY A 20 -9.25 -10.57 19.02
CA GLY A 20 -8.37 -9.43 19.26
C GLY A 20 -7.36 -9.12 18.14
N SER A 21 -7.30 -9.92 17.07
CA SER A 21 -6.43 -9.62 15.93
C SER A 21 -6.84 -8.32 15.20
N LEU A 22 -5.87 -7.64 14.58
CA LEU A 22 -6.14 -6.42 13.80
C LEU A 22 -7.15 -6.67 12.67
N LYS A 23 -7.08 -7.83 11.99
CA LYS A 23 -8.08 -8.26 11.01
C LYS A 23 -9.49 -8.33 11.58
N ARG A 24 -9.67 -8.88 12.79
CA ARG A 24 -10.98 -8.95 13.46
C ARG A 24 -11.50 -7.55 13.78
N ASN A 25 -10.64 -6.65 14.23
CA ASN A 25 -11.01 -5.26 14.51
C ASN A 25 -11.41 -4.50 13.24
N ILE A 26 -10.64 -4.65 12.15
CA ILE A 26 -10.96 -4.07 10.84
C ILE A 26 -12.31 -4.60 10.34
N LEU A 27 -12.53 -5.91 10.43
CA LEU A 27 -13.78 -6.53 10.02
C LEU A 27 -14.98 -5.99 10.82
N SER A 28 -14.85 -5.90 12.14
CA SER A 28 -15.88 -5.31 13.01
C SER A 28 -16.19 -3.85 12.65
N ALA A 29 -15.16 -3.05 12.34
CA ALA A 29 -15.33 -1.68 11.86
C ALA A 29 -16.05 -1.62 10.50
N MET A 30 -15.77 -2.54 9.58
CA MET A 30 -16.46 -2.63 8.29
C MET A 30 -17.93 -3.06 8.45
N GLU A 31 -18.23 -3.95 9.40
CA GLU A 31 -19.59 -4.41 9.69
C GLU A 31 -20.47 -3.30 10.29
N THR A 32 -19.91 -2.52 11.21
CA THR A 32 -20.60 -1.42 11.91
C THR A 32 -20.66 -0.12 11.09
N SER A 33 -19.88 -0.02 10.01
CA SER A 33 -19.88 1.13 9.10
C SER A 33 -21.18 1.22 8.27
N THR A 34 -21.58 2.45 7.97
CA THR A 34 -22.68 2.77 7.02
C THR A 34 -22.32 2.44 5.57
N GLN A 35 -21.05 2.22 5.26
CA GLN A 35 -20.58 1.87 3.92
C GLN A 35 -21.02 0.47 3.50
N ARG A 36 -21.29 0.29 2.21
CA ARG A 36 -21.53 -1.03 1.60
C ARG A 36 -20.22 -1.58 1.05
N TYR A 37 -19.85 -2.78 1.47
CA TYR A 37 -18.72 -3.54 0.97
C TYR A 37 -19.26 -4.78 0.27
N ALA A 38 -19.04 -4.89 -1.04
CA ALA A 38 -19.49 -6.03 -1.81
C ALA A 38 -18.28 -6.72 -2.44
N PHE A 39 -18.16 -8.01 -2.21
CA PHE A 39 -17.10 -8.86 -2.74
C PHE A 39 -17.72 -9.99 -3.56
N ASP A 40 -17.08 -10.37 -4.65
CA ASP A 40 -17.54 -11.48 -5.50
C ASP A 40 -17.24 -12.83 -4.82
N THR A 41 -16.13 -12.91 -4.07
CA THR A 41 -15.64 -14.14 -3.44
C THR A 41 -15.12 -13.88 -2.03
N ALA A 42 -15.10 -14.93 -1.20
CA ALA A 42 -14.51 -14.86 0.14
C ALA A 42 -13.01 -14.50 0.08
N ALA A 43 -12.29 -14.95 -0.96
CA ALA A 43 -10.89 -14.62 -1.18
C ALA A 43 -10.66 -13.12 -1.41
N GLN A 44 -11.61 -12.41 -2.06
CA GLN A 44 -11.52 -10.95 -2.20
C GLN A 44 -11.70 -10.24 -0.86
N LEU A 45 -12.63 -10.68 -0.02
CA LEU A 45 -12.79 -10.15 1.34
C LEU A 45 -11.52 -10.41 2.17
N GLU A 46 -10.97 -11.63 2.11
CA GLU A 46 -9.72 -11.97 2.81
C GLU A 46 -8.55 -11.10 2.33
N PHE A 47 -8.43 -10.89 1.01
CA PHE A 47 -7.44 -10.00 0.43
C PHE A 47 -7.60 -8.56 0.95
N GLU A 48 -8.82 -8.02 0.99
CA GLU A 48 -9.10 -6.68 1.50
C GLU A 48 -8.66 -6.53 2.97
N LEU A 49 -9.02 -7.51 3.81
CA LEU A 49 -8.64 -7.52 5.22
C LEU A 49 -7.11 -7.64 5.40
N ALA A 50 -6.46 -8.49 4.59
CA ALA A 50 -5.01 -8.64 4.59
C ALA A 50 -4.29 -7.37 4.14
N LEU A 51 -4.78 -6.70 3.10
CA LEU A 51 -4.23 -5.45 2.61
C LEU A 51 -4.37 -4.33 3.64
N ARG A 52 -5.55 -4.17 4.25
CA ARG A 52 -5.76 -3.17 5.32
C ARG A 52 -4.85 -3.39 6.52
N GLN A 53 -4.69 -4.65 6.95
CA GLN A 53 -3.73 -4.99 8.01
C GLN A 53 -2.30 -4.62 7.61
N ALA A 54 -1.88 -5.04 6.41
CA ALA A 54 -0.53 -4.78 5.91
C ALA A 54 -0.23 -3.28 5.73
N THR A 55 -1.23 -2.47 5.39
CA THR A 55 -1.12 -1.01 5.32
C THR A 55 -0.81 -0.39 6.68
N VAL A 56 -1.51 -0.81 7.74
CA VAL A 56 -1.24 -0.34 9.11
C VAL A 56 0.17 -0.73 9.55
N GLU A 57 0.55 -1.98 9.32
CA GLU A 57 1.89 -2.48 9.64
C GLU A 57 2.98 -1.76 8.84
N ALA A 58 2.76 -1.50 7.55
CA ALA A 58 3.68 -0.74 6.71
C ALA A 58 3.83 0.70 7.20
N ALA A 59 2.76 1.35 7.66
CA ALA A 59 2.84 2.68 8.24
C ALA A 59 3.73 2.71 9.50
N HIS A 60 3.56 1.75 10.40
CA HIS A 60 4.43 1.61 11.58
C HIS A 60 5.88 1.32 11.22
N ARG A 61 6.12 0.47 10.20
CA ARG A 61 7.48 0.19 9.70
C ARG A 61 8.11 1.44 9.09
N LEU A 62 7.36 2.22 8.31
CA LEU A 62 7.87 3.45 7.71
C LEU A 62 8.22 4.47 8.79
N TYR A 63 7.38 4.61 9.80
CA TYR A 63 7.65 5.46 10.97
C TYR A 63 8.98 5.08 11.67
N GLY A 64 9.25 3.78 11.83
CA GLY A 64 10.49 3.28 12.42
C GLY A 64 11.72 3.24 11.49
N SER A 65 11.58 3.55 10.20
CA SER A 65 12.64 3.36 9.19
C SER A 65 13.75 4.42 9.21
N GLY A 66 13.50 5.57 9.84
CA GLY A 66 14.38 6.74 9.76
C GLY A 66 14.19 7.60 8.51
N LEU A 67 13.20 7.30 7.65
CA LEU A 67 12.78 8.19 6.57
C LEU A 67 12.42 9.57 7.11
N ARG A 68 12.94 10.61 6.46
CA ARG A 68 12.73 12.01 6.86
C ARG A 68 11.66 12.68 6.01
N PHE A 69 10.99 13.66 6.59
CA PHE A 69 10.18 14.59 5.80
C PHE A 69 11.07 15.53 5.00
N ALA A 70 10.75 15.77 3.74
CA ALA A 70 11.34 16.82 2.91
C ALA A 70 10.31 17.40 1.94
N VAL A 71 10.49 18.68 1.58
CA VAL A 71 9.76 19.26 0.44
C VAL A 71 10.34 18.76 -0.88
N PHE A 72 9.61 18.92 -1.99
CA PHE A 72 9.99 18.40 -3.31
C PHE A 72 11.44 18.69 -3.74
N ARG A 73 11.90 19.94 -3.58
CA ARG A 73 13.27 20.35 -3.97
C ARG A 73 14.38 19.67 -3.13
N ASP A 74 14.04 19.19 -1.94
CA ASP A 74 14.96 18.62 -0.96
C ASP A 74 14.76 17.09 -0.87
N ALA A 75 13.99 16.50 -1.79
CA ALA A 75 13.71 15.08 -1.83
C ALA A 75 14.99 14.27 -2.09
N ALA A 76 15.12 13.14 -1.40
CA ALA A 76 16.27 12.26 -1.48
C ALA A 76 15.83 10.79 -1.52
N ALA A 77 16.56 9.97 -2.27
CA ALA A 77 16.33 8.53 -2.33
C ALA A 77 17.64 7.78 -2.57
N ASN A 78 17.69 6.50 -2.17
CA ASN A 78 18.85 5.65 -2.41
C ASN A 78 19.11 5.52 -3.93
N PRO A 79 20.27 6.00 -4.43
CA PRO A 79 20.58 5.97 -5.86
C PRO A 79 20.84 4.56 -6.37
N ALA A 80 20.94 3.52 -5.53
CA ALA A 80 20.97 2.14 -6.01
C ALA A 80 19.68 1.76 -6.76
N TYR A 81 18.53 2.31 -6.32
CA TYR A 81 17.21 1.91 -6.80
C TYR A 81 16.45 3.01 -7.54
N TRP A 82 16.64 4.28 -7.16
CA TRP A 82 15.77 5.36 -7.58
C TRP A 82 16.53 6.49 -8.29
N ASN A 83 15.89 7.11 -9.26
CA ASN A 83 16.24 8.44 -9.76
C ASN A 83 15.31 9.46 -9.10
N VAL A 84 15.86 10.50 -8.47
CA VAL A 84 15.05 11.63 -7.99
C VAL A 84 14.72 12.53 -9.19
N THR A 85 13.44 12.73 -9.46
CA THR A 85 12.94 13.55 -10.56
C THR A 85 12.98 15.03 -10.19
N ARG A 86 12.90 15.91 -11.20
CA ARG A 86 12.95 17.38 -10.98
C ARG A 86 11.82 17.92 -10.11
N ASP A 87 10.68 17.24 -10.13
CA ASP A 87 9.51 17.53 -9.30
C ASP A 87 9.58 16.90 -7.90
N GLY A 88 10.68 16.21 -7.55
CA GLY A 88 10.93 15.68 -6.20
C GLY A 88 10.42 14.26 -5.95
N GLY A 89 10.18 13.49 -7.01
CA GLY A 89 9.62 12.14 -6.94
C GLY A 89 10.67 11.09 -7.24
N PHE A 90 10.33 9.82 -7.05
CA PHE A 90 11.26 8.71 -7.24
C PHE A 90 10.82 7.86 -8.43
N SER A 91 11.64 7.82 -9.47
CA SER A 91 11.44 6.95 -10.63
C SER A 91 12.36 5.74 -10.51
N LEU A 92 11.78 4.54 -10.51
CA LEU A 92 12.51 3.29 -10.38
C LEU A 92 13.55 3.13 -11.51
N LYS A 93 14.80 2.81 -11.15
CA LYS A 93 15.86 2.56 -12.14
C LYS A 93 15.55 1.33 -12.99
N ARG A 94 15.87 1.43 -14.28
CA ARG A 94 15.74 0.30 -15.22
C ARG A 94 16.54 -0.90 -14.70
N GLY A 95 15.89 -2.05 -14.58
CA GLY A 95 16.49 -3.30 -14.13
C GLY A 95 16.54 -3.48 -12.61
N ALA A 96 16.19 -2.47 -11.81
CA ALA A 96 16.06 -2.62 -10.37
C ALA A 96 14.83 -3.48 -10.03
N PRO A 97 14.92 -4.46 -9.10
CA PRO A 97 13.77 -5.27 -8.71
C PRO A 97 12.74 -4.43 -7.92
N PRO A 98 11.49 -4.25 -8.40
CA PRO A 98 10.53 -3.31 -7.83
C PRO A 98 10.25 -3.53 -6.33
N ALA A 99 10.00 -4.77 -5.92
CA ALA A 99 9.74 -5.10 -4.52
C ALA A 99 10.94 -4.79 -3.64
N ARG A 100 12.16 -5.03 -4.12
CA ARG A 100 13.39 -4.74 -3.35
C ARG A 100 13.63 -3.24 -3.24
N ALA A 101 13.37 -2.48 -4.31
CA ALA A 101 13.44 -1.03 -4.27
C ALA A 101 12.46 -0.41 -3.27
N ILE A 102 11.23 -0.96 -3.16
CA ILE A 102 10.25 -0.54 -2.15
C ILE A 102 10.67 -0.95 -0.75
N LEU A 103 11.09 -2.21 -0.55
CA LEU A 103 11.52 -2.71 0.76
C LEU A 103 12.76 -1.98 1.29
N ASP A 104 13.65 -1.56 0.41
CA ASP A 104 14.84 -0.76 0.75
C ASP A 104 14.46 0.57 1.44
N ILE A 105 13.30 1.15 1.12
CA ILE A 105 12.82 2.37 1.80
C ILE A 105 12.53 2.11 3.27
N PHE A 106 12.02 0.92 3.61
CA PHE A 106 11.72 0.54 4.99
C PHE A 106 12.97 0.09 5.75
N GLU A 107 13.96 -0.47 5.05
CA GLU A 107 15.19 -1.04 5.62
C GLU A 107 16.30 0.02 5.77
N ASN A 108 16.40 0.94 4.82
CA ASN A 108 17.43 1.97 4.72
C ASN A 108 16.82 3.39 4.71
N GLY A 109 15.75 3.60 5.49
CA GLY A 109 14.93 4.81 5.45
C GLY A 109 15.71 6.12 5.61
N SER A 110 16.82 6.15 6.35
CA SER A 110 17.68 7.33 6.48
C SER A 110 18.28 7.84 5.17
N ALA A 111 18.36 7.00 4.13
CA ALA A 111 18.74 7.38 2.76
C ALA A 111 17.61 8.08 1.98
N TYR A 112 16.42 8.19 2.57
CA TYR A 112 15.21 8.69 1.93
C TYR A 112 14.66 9.92 2.64
N ALA A 113 14.18 10.88 1.85
CA ALA A 113 13.41 12.01 2.34
C ALA A 113 12.36 12.44 1.32
N THR A 114 11.09 12.53 1.73
CA THR A 114 9.96 12.87 0.84
C THR A 114 8.83 13.54 1.60
N GLU A 115 7.84 14.07 0.88
CA GLU A 115 6.63 14.64 1.49
C GLU A 115 5.59 13.55 1.85
N CYS A 116 4.44 13.96 2.39
CA CYS A 116 3.46 13.07 2.99
C CYS A 116 2.66 12.20 2.00
N ALA A 117 2.26 12.71 0.84
CA ALA A 117 1.49 11.98 -0.15
C ALA A 117 2.31 10.84 -0.79
N THR A 118 3.58 11.07 -1.08
CA THR A 118 4.52 10.04 -1.55
C THR A 118 4.80 9.03 -0.45
N ALA A 119 4.90 9.45 0.82
CA ALA A 119 4.99 8.52 1.94
C ALA A 119 3.75 7.60 2.04
N MET A 120 2.54 8.11 1.80
CA MET A 120 1.33 7.28 1.72
C MET A 120 1.41 6.23 0.60
N MET A 121 1.96 6.60 -0.57
CA MET A 121 2.18 5.66 -1.67
C MET A 121 3.20 4.58 -1.30
N ILE A 122 4.29 4.95 -0.63
CA ILE A 122 5.29 3.99 -0.12
C ILE A 122 4.64 2.97 0.83
N VAL A 123 3.77 3.42 1.74
CA VAL A 123 3.01 2.53 2.63
C VAL A 123 2.14 1.57 1.83
N LEU A 124 1.38 2.06 0.85
CA LEU A 124 0.52 1.23 0.01
C LEU A 124 1.31 0.19 -0.78
N TYR A 125 2.40 0.59 -1.43
CA TYR A 125 3.28 -0.35 -2.15
C TYR A 125 3.92 -1.37 -1.19
N GLY A 126 4.37 -0.95 0.00
CA GLY A 126 4.90 -1.87 1.01
C GLY A 126 3.88 -2.91 1.46
N ALA A 127 2.62 -2.50 1.63
CA ALA A 127 1.51 -3.41 1.94
C ALA A 127 1.25 -4.39 0.79
N LEU A 128 1.25 -3.92 -0.46
CA LEU A 128 1.08 -4.75 -1.65
C LEU A 128 2.22 -5.75 -1.83
N VAL A 129 3.48 -5.37 -1.56
CA VAL A 129 4.62 -6.30 -1.55
C VAL A 129 4.37 -7.42 -0.54
N LYS A 130 3.90 -7.08 0.67
CA LYS A 130 3.60 -8.07 1.72
C LYS A 130 2.48 -9.03 1.32
N VAL A 131 1.39 -8.53 0.73
CA VAL A 131 0.22 -9.36 0.39
C VAL A 131 0.45 -10.19 -0.88
N TYR A 132 1.11 -9.64 -1.90
CA TYR A 132 1.35 -10.37 -3.15
C TYR A 132 2.59 -11.26 -3.12
N GLY A 133 3.57 -10.95 -2.26
CA GLY A 133 4.92 -11.49 -2.34
C GLY A 133 5.70 -10.90 -3.52
N GLU A 134 7.04 -10.93 -3.41
CA GLU A 134 7.93 -10.22 -4.34
C GLU A 134 7.76 -10.64 -5.81
N ALA A 135 7.67 -11.96 -6.06
CA ALA A 135 7.60 -12.46 -7.43
C ALA A 135 6.34 -11.98 -8.17
N ARG A 136 5.18 -11.95 -7.49
CA ARG A 136 3.94 -11.45 -8.09
C ARG A 136 3.96 -9.93 -8.16
N PHE A 137 4.43 -9.24 -7.12
CA PHE A 137 4.56 -7.79 -7.11
C PHE A 137 5.42 -7.29 -8.26
N ASN A 138 6.60 -7.87 -8.47
CA ASN A 138 7.52 -7.47 -9.54
C ASN A 138 6.92 -7.65 -10.94
N ARG A 139 6.07 -8.66 -11.14
CA ARG A 139 5.36 -8.86 -12.41
C ARG A 139 4.24 -7.83 -12.61
N LEU A 140 3.54 -7.46 -11.55
CA LEU A 140 2.41 -6.53 -11.62
C LEU A 140 2.88 -5.07 -11.73
N PHE A 141 3.95 -4.70 -11.02
CA PHE A 141 4.48 -3.35 -10.96
C PHE A 141 5.93 -3.31 -11.45
N PRO A 142 6.20 -3.61 -12.74
CA PRO A 142 7.56 -3.66 -13.29
C PRO A 142 8.23 -2.29 -13.37
N GLN A 143 7.43 -1.22 -13.29
CA GLN A 143 7.85 0.17 -13.24
C GLN A 143 7.09 0.85 -12.11
N ILE A 144 7.79 1.67 -11.33
CA ILE A 144 7.18 2.40 -10.22
C ILE A 144 7.64 3.85 -10.30
N GLU A 145 6.68 4.76 -10.22
CA GLU A 145 6.94 6.17 -9.93
C GLU A 145 6.24 6.54 -8.63
N LEU A 146 7.00 7.14 -7.72
CA LEU A 146 6.54 7.63 -6.44
C LEU A 146 6.53 9.16 -6.51
N MET A 147 5.36 9.73 -6.78
CA MET A 147 5.19 11.18 -6.90
C MET A 147 3.75 11.56 -6.58
N ASN A 148 3.47 11.79 -5.30
CA ASN A 148 2.13 12.10 -4.78
C ASN A 148 1.07 11.19 -5.43
N TRP A 149 -0.08 11.76 -5.80
CA TRP A 149 -1.15 11.10 -6.55
C TRP A 149 -1.08 11.39 -8.06
N HIS A 150 0.00 12.02 -8.55
CA HIS A 150 0.09 12.46 -9.94
C HIS A 150 0.40 11.34 -10.93
N ARG A 151 1.15 10.33 -10.48
CA ARG A 151 1.66 9.26 -11.35
C ARG A 151 1.31 7.88 -10.79
N LEU A 152 0.01 7.67 -10.57
CA LEU A 152 -0.51 6.39 -10.08
C LEU A 152 -0.46 5.34 -11.18
N ASP A 153 0.04 4.16 -10.84
CA ASP A 153 -0.14 2.97 -11.68
C ASP A 153 -1.65 2.79 -11.95
N PRO A 154 -2.07 2.45 -13.19
CA PRO A 154 -3.48 2.28 -13.52
C PRO A 154 -4.25 1.36 -12.56
N ARG A 155 -3.56 0.37 -11.96
CA ARG A 155 -4.15 -0.57 -11.00
C ARG A 155 -4.45 0.05 -9.64
N LEU A 156 -3.94 1.25 -9.35
CA LEU A 156 -4.08 1.97 -8.08
C LEU A 156 -4.97 3.22 -8.17
N GLN A 157 -5.57 3.49 -9.33
CA GLN A 157 -6.37 4.71 -9.53
C GLN A 157 -7.52 4.86 -8.53
N SER A 158 -8.10 3.75 -8.06
CA SER A 158 -9.18 3.76 -7.06
C SER A 158 -8.76 4.26 -5.67
N PHE A 159 -7.46 4.38 -5.38
CA PHE A 159 -6.96 4.84 -4.08
C PHE A 159 -6.78 6.36 -3.99
N GLY A 160 -6.84 7.08 -5.11
CA GLY A 160 -6.48 8.50 -5.09
C GLY A 160 -6.68 9.26 -6.39
N SER A 161 -7.52 8.77 -7.31
CA SER A 161 -7.96 9.62 -8.41
C SER A 161 -8.67 10.84 -7.82
N LEU A 162 -8.01 12.00 -7.86
CA LEU A 162 -8.68 13.28 -7.71
C LEU A 162 -9.65 13.37 -8.88
N GLU A 163 -10.91 13.04 -8.65
CA GLU A 163 -11.99 13.35 -9.59
C GLU A 163 -11.90 14.86 -9.87
N ARG A 164 -11.56 15.22 -11.12
CA ARG A 164 -11.73 16.61 -11.56
C ARG A 164 -13.23 16.88 -11.54
N LYS A 165 -13.67 17.58 -10.50
CA LYS A 165 -14.93 18.32 -10.54
C LYS A 165 -14.86 19.42 -11.59
#